data_AF-A0A1V4CZ98-F1
#
_entry.id   AF-A0A1V4CZ98-F1
#
_cell.length_a   1.000
_cell.length_b   1.000
_cell.length_c   1.000
_cell.angle_alpha   90.00
_cell.angle_beta   90.00
_cell.angle_gamma   90.00
#
_symmetry.space_group_name_H-M   'P 1'
#
loop_
_entity.id
_entity.type
_entity.pdbx_description
1 polymer ?
#
loop_
_entity_poly.entity_id
_entity_poly.type
_entity_poly.pdbx_seq_one_letter_code
_entity_poly.pdbx_strand_id
1 'polypeptide(L)' 'MASVAQWHASPRRGALVITDSGTGEVHVPLSLFHLDQHQGDVDLVLSHTEATELQEFLSVPTAGRAISVAAAR' A
#
# COMPACT_ATOMS: atom_id res chain seq x y z
N MET A 1 -7.92 2.41 23.18
CA MET A 1 -8.25 2.38 21.73
C MET A 1 -7.00 2.86 21.01
N ALA A 2 -6.46 2.03 20.11
CA ALA A 2 -5.34 2.44 19.26
C ALA A 2 -5.76 3.65 18.42
N SER A 3 -4.89 4.65 18.31
CA SER A 3 -5.16 5.76 17.37
C SER A 3 -4.95 5.23 15.95
N VAL A 4 -5.78 5.67 15.00
CA VAL A 4 -5.65 5.27 13.58
C VAL A 4 -4.24 5.58 13.03
N ALA A 5 -3.55 6.57 13.61
CA ALA A 5 -2.19 6.95 13.28
C ALA A 5 -1.14 5.84 13.52
N GLN A 6 -1.49 4.79 14.26
CA GLN A 6 -0.59 3.66 14.52
C GLN A 6 -0.74 2.54 13.48
N TRP A 7 -1.78 2.56 12.66
CA TRP A 7 -2.00 1.55 11.63
C TRP A 7 -1.29 1.92 10.33
N HIS A 8 -0.61 0.97 9.73
CA HIS A 8 -0.07 1.13 8.37
C HIS A 8 -0.12 -0.18 7.60
N ALA A 9 -0.05 -0.06 6.28
CA ALA A 9 0.02 -1.19 5.36
C ALA A 9 1.33 -1.10 4.58
N SER A 10 1.92 -2.25 4.26
CA SER A 10 3.13 -2.33 3.44
C SER A 10 3.04 -3.48 2.46
N PRO A 11 3.63 -3.38 1.26
CA PRO A 11 3.70 -4.50 0.33
C PRO A 11 4.32 -5.72 1.00
N ARG A 12 3.69 -6.89 0.83
CA ARG A 12 4.18 -8.12 1.42
C ARG A 12 5.50 -8.50 0.75
N ARG A 13 6.53 -8.69 1.57
CA ARG A 13 7.88 -9.00 1.09
C ARG A 13 7.88 -10.31 0.31
N GLY A 14 8.32 -10.26 -0.94
CA GLY A 14 8.44 -11.44 -1.81
C GLY A 14 7.12 -11.92 -2.41
N ALA A 15 5.99 -11.28 -2.11
CA ALA A 15 4.74 -11.55 -2.80
C ALA A 15 4.73 -10.83 -4.16
N LEU A 16 4.15 -11.48 -5.17
CA LEU A 16 3.99 -10.89 -6.49
C LEU A 16 2.67 -10.13 -6.55
N VAL A 17 2.69 -8.99 -7.25
CA VAL A 17 1.45 -8.34 -7.71
C VAL A 17 0.86 -9.21 -8.81
N ILE A 18 -0.44 -9.49 -8.72
CA ILE A 18 -1.16 -10.36 -9.65
C ILE A 18 -2.15 -9.50 -10.42
N THR A 19 -2.20 -9.66 -11.73
CA THR A 19 -3.25 -9.06 -12.56
C THR A 19 -4.21 -10.16 -13.01
N ASP A 20 -5.49 -10.01 -12.70
CA ASP A 20 -6.54 -10.89 -13.19
C ASP A 20 -6.93 -10.48 -14.62
N SER A 21 -6.69 -11.36 -15.59
CA SER A 21 -6.98 -11.09 -17.00
C SER A 21 -8.48 -11.14 -17.36
N GLY A 22 -9.31 -11.73 -16.51
CA GLY A 22 -10.76 -11.83 -16.69
C GLY A 22 -11.51 -10.59 -16.18
N THR A 23 -11.05 -9.99 -15.09
CA THR A 23 -11.66 -8.78 -14.48
C THR A 23 -10.88 -7.50 -14.79
N GLY A 24 -9.60 -7.60 -15.14
CA GLY A 24 -8.70 -6.46 -15.27
C GLY A 24 -8.27 -5.89 -13.91
N GLU A 25 -8.50 -6.61 -12.82
CA GLU A 25 -8.07 -6.19 -11.49
C GLU A 25 -6.57 -6.44 -11.28
N VAL A 26 -5.94 -5.53 -10.56
CA VAL A 26 -4.57 -5.63 -10.07
C VAL A 26 -4.63 -5.82 -8.55
N HIS A 27 -4.14 -6.96 -8.11
CA HIS A 27 -4.10 -7.38 -6.71
C HIS A 27 -2.70 -7.16 -6.17
N VAL A 28 -2.57 -6.23 -5.24
CA VAL A 28 -1.30 -5.90 -4.56
C VAL A 28 -1.34 -6.48 -3.15
N PRO A 29 -0.60 -7.57 -2.87
CA PRO A 29 -0.62 -8.17 -1.54
C PRO A 29 0.04 -7.25 -0.51
N LEU A 30 -0.74 -6.89 0.51
CA LEU A 30 -0.31 -6.06 1.63
C LEU A 30 -0.24 -6.89 2.92
N SER A 31 0.64 -6.46 3.80
CA SER A 31 0.64 -6.82 5.20
C SER A 31 0.24 -5.60 6.03
N LEU A 32 -0.71 -5.80 6.93
CA LEU A 32 -1.22 -4.79 7.85
C LEU A 32 -0.44 -4.85 9.16
N PHE A 33 -0.08 -3.69 9.66
CA PHE A 33 0.64 -3.53 10.89
C PHE A 33 -0.07 -2.53 11.80
N HIS A 34 -0.04 -2.82 13.10
CA HIS A 34 -0.32 -1.86 14.14
C HIS A 34 0.98 -1.59 14.88
N LEU A 35 1.51 -0.37 14.73
CA LEU A 35 2.94 -0.09 14.95
C LEU A 35 3.77 -1.09 14.16
N ASP A 36 4.73 -1.78 14.77
CA ASP A 36 5.56 -2.78 14.10
C ASP A 36 5.01 -4.22 14.22
N GLN A 37 3.80 -4.37 14.77
CA GLN A 37 3.21 -5.69 14.98
C GLN A 37 2.32 -6.05 13.79
N HIS A 38 2.67 -7.14 13.10
CA HIS A 38 1.85 -7.71 12.03
C HIS A 38 0.48 -8.11 12.59
N GLN A 39 -0.58 -7.69 11.89
CA GLN A 39 -1.98 -7.93 12.28
C GLN A 39 -2.71 -8.82 11.28
N GLY A 40 -2.17 -8.94 10.06
CA GLY A 40 -2.78 -9.74 9.03
C GLY A 40 -2.38 -9.29 7.64
N ASP A 41 -3.02 -9.94 6.69
CA ASP A 41 -2.63 -9.95 5.30
C ASP A 41 -3.90 -9.68 4.47
N VAL A 42 -3.82 -8.72 3.56
CA VAL A 42 -4.96 -8.27 2.75
C VAL A 42 -4.47 -7.88 1.36
N ASP A 43 -5.31 -8.04 0.34
CA ASP A 43 -5.01 -7.54 -1.00
C ASP A 43 -5.61 -6.15 -1.18
N LEU A 44 -4.77 -5.21 -1.60
CA LEU A 44 -5.26 -3.97 -2.20
C LEU A 44 -5.63 -4.29 -3.65
N VAL A 45 -6.94 -4.32 -3.91
CA VAL A 45 -7.48 -4.58 -5.24
C VAL A 45 -7.75 -3.25 -5.92
N LEU A 46 -7.15 -3.05 -7.09
CA LEU A 46 -7.32 -1.88 -7.94
C LEU A 46 -7.83 -2.34 -9.29
N SER A 47 -8.61 -1.52 -9.98
CA SER A 47 -8.76 -1.70 -11.43
C SER A 47 -7.44 -1.42 -12.15
N HIS A 48 -7.29 -1.93 -13.37
CA HIS A 48 -6.12 -1.62 -14.21
C HIS A 48 -5.90 -0.12 -14.38
N THR A 49 -6.97 0.66 -14.54
CA THR A 49 -6.89 2.12 -14.67
C THR A 49 -6.36 2.77 -13.39
N GLU A 50 -6.92 2.44 -12.22
CA GLU A 50 -6.45 2.98 -10.93
C GLU A 50 -5.00 2.60 -10.65
N ALA A 51 -4.60 1.37 -10.97
CA ALA A 51 -3.23 0.91 -10.80
C ALA A 51 -2.25 1.69 -11.69
N THR A 52 -2.66 2.00 -12.93
CA THR A 52 -1.87 2.79 -13.88
C THR A 52 -1.73 4.24 -13.39
N GLU A 53 -2.82 4.87 -13.00
CA GLU A 53 -2.81 6.25 -12.49
C GLU A 53 -1.95 6.38 -11.22
N LEU A 54 -2.06 5.40 -10.30
CA LEU A 54 -1.24 5.36 -9.10
C LEU A 54 0.24 5.17 -9.44
N GLN A 55 0.56 4.28 -10.37
CA GLN A 55 1.93 4.07 -10.82
C GLN A 55 2.51 5.35 -11.45
N GLU A 56 1.76 6.01 -12.33
CA GLU A 56 2.18 7.27 -12.95
C GLU A 56 2.44 8.35 -11.89
N PHE A 57 1.52 8.51 -10.94
CA PHE A 57 1.67 9.46 -9.83
C PHE A 57 2.93 9.19 -8.99
N LEU A 58 3.22 7.92 -8.67
CA LEU A 58 4.40 7.52 -7.90
C LEU A 58 5.71 7.52 -8.72
N SER A 59 5.62 7.38 -10.04
CA SER A 59 6.76 7.38 -10.96
C SER A 59 7.28 8.79 -11.23
N VAL A 60 6.47 9.82 -10.99
CA VAL A 60 6.98 11.19 -10.90
C VAL A 60 7.94 11.23 -9.71
N PRO A 61 9.23 11.55 -9.92
CA PRO A 61 10.17 11.70 -8.82
C PRO A 61 9.60 12.77 -7.89
N THR A 62 9.07 12.35 -6.75
CA THR A 62 8.76 13.26 -5.65
C THR A 62 10.12 13.77 -5.22
N ALA A 63 10.58 14.88 -5.79
CA ALA A 63 11.86 15.49 -5.50
C ALA A 63 11.97 15.68 -3.98
N GLY A 64 12.62 14.73 -3.31
CA GLY A 64 12.92 14.70 -1.89
C GLY A 64 11.91 15.37 -0.97
N ARG A 65 10.59 15.17 -1.13
CA ARG A 65 9.64 15.66 -0.12
C ARG A 65 9.56 14.62 0.98
N ALA A 66 10.45 14.75 1.96
CA ALA A 66 10.34 14.05 3.23
C ALA A 66 8.97 14.37 3.83
N ILE A 67 8.08 13.39 3.85
CA ILE A 67 6.82 13.49 4.58
C ILE A 67 7.17 13.14 6.02
N SER A 68 7.28 14.16 6.88
CA SER A 68 7.41 13.94 8.32
C SER A 68 6.13 13.29 8.84
N VAL A 69 6.21 12.00 9.15
CA VAL A 69 5.18 11.33 9.94
C VAL A 69 5.41 11.77 11.38
N ALA A 70 4.62 12.76 11.84
CA ALA A 70 4.66 13.19 13.21
C ALA A 70 4.25 12.02 14.11
N ALA A 71 5.20 11.48 14.87
CA ALA A 71 4.94 10.50 15.91
C ALA A 71 3.97 11.13 16.93
N ALA A 72 2.71 10.70 16.90
CA ALA A 72 1.75 11.05 17.93
C ALA A 72 2.19 10.38 19.25
N ARG A 73 2.49 11.23 20.24
CA ARG A 73 2.87 10.84 21.60
C ARG A 73 1.71 10.18 22.35
#